data_AF-X0BWW1-F1
#
_entry.id   AF-X0BWW1-F1
#
_cell.length_a   1.000
_cell.length_b   1.000
_cell.length_c   1.000
_cell.angle_alpha   90.00
_cell.angle_beta   90.00
_cell.angle_gamma   90.00
#
_symmetry.space_group_name_H-M   'P 1'
#
loop_
_entity.id
_entity.type
_entity.pdbx_description
1 polymer ?
#
loop_
_entity_poly.entity_id
_entity_poly.type
_entity_poly.pdbx_seq_one_letter_code
_entity_poly.pdbx_strand_id
1 'polypeptide(L)'
;MDLLKASLSEEGYRKITGAIKTNVFLGEICNARGILNAGSYYFSVYGTPSEKEPWAFTFFGHHTCLNFFFLRSQMSISPFFIGAEPNVIDSGYHKGTKICVDEEERGLSLMQSLSPELQGKAQIYKELQDPAMPAERWNLADQRHLGGAFQDNRIIPYEGVVASEMDEEQQQLLMNIVDCFLELLPPSVRKARLSQARMHLGETYFSWIGGYGDTDSFYYRVQSPVVLAEFDHHSGVFLNNKEPKKYHIHTIFRTPNGNDYGREWLELYRDK
;
A
#
# COMPACT_ATOMS: atom_id res chain seq x y z
N MET A 1 -5.58 11.61 -17.97
CA MET A 1 -5.21 12.11 -16.62
C MET A 1 -6.38 12.78 -15.90
N ASP A 2 -7.27 13.51 -16.58
CA ASP A 2 -8.38 14.22 -15.92
C ASP A 2 -9.31 13.31 -15.10
N LEU A 3 -9.65 12.13 -15.61
CA LEU A 3 -10.45 11.16 -14.87
C LEU A 3 -9.77 10.72 -13.56
N LEU A 4 -8.45 10.48 -13.61
CA LEU A 4 -7.67 10.11 -12.42
C LEU A 4 -7.66 11.26 -11.40
N LYS A 5 -7.48 12.50 -11.86
CA LYS A 5 -7.54 13.70 -11.02
C LYS A 5 -8.92 13.90 -10.39
N ALA A 6 -9.99 13.58 -11.10
CA ALA A 6 -11.36 13.66 -10.60
C ALA A 6 -11.71 12.53 -9.60
N SER A 7 -10.99 11.39 -9.68
CA SER A 7 -11.26 10.21 -8.87
C SER A 7 -10.42 10.12 -7.59
N LEU A 8 -9.38 10.94 -7.45
CA LEU A 8 -8.47 10.94 -6.30
C LEU A 8 -8.64 12.20 -5.46
N SER A 9 -8.15 12.16 -4.22
CA SER A 9 -7.83 13.37 -3.47
C SER A 9 -6.69 14.15 -4.16
N GLU A 10 -6.46 15.38 -3.70
CA GLU A 10 -5.33 16.17 -4.19
C GLU A 10 -3.99 15.52 -3.82
N GLU A 11 -3.89 15.01 -2.59
CA GLU A 11 -2.75 14.24 -2.07
C GLU A 11 -2.51 12.99 -2.91
N GLY A 12 -3.56 12.21 -3.16
CA GLY A 12 -3.51 11.00 -3.94
C GLY A 12 -3.06 11.26 -5.37
N TYR A 13 -3.62 12.28 -6.03
CA TYR A 13 -3.19 12.65 -7.37
C TYR A 13 -1.72 13.09 -7.42
N ARG A 14 -1.25 13.84 -6.41
CA ARG A 14 0.18 14.18 -6.27
C ARG A 14 1.04 12.93 -6.07
N LYS A 15 0.62 11.96 -5.23
CA LYS A 15 1.32 10.70 -5.01
C LYS A 15 1.43 9.86 -6.29
N ILE A 16 0.34 9.69 -7.04
CA ILE A 16 0.35 8.90 -8.28
C ILE A 16 1.17 9.57 -9.39
N THR A 17 1.05 10.90 -9.55
CA THR A 17 1.92 11.61 -10.50
C THR A 17 3.38 11.64 -10.05
N GLY A 18 3.64 11.58 -8.73
CA GLY A 18 4.95 11.34 -8.15
C GLY A 18 5.53 9.98 -8.58
N ALA A 19 4.74 8.91 -8.49
CA ALA A 19 5.13 7.56 -8.94
C ALA A 19 5.46 7.51 -10.44
N ILE A 20 4.70 8.23 -11.28
CA ILE A 20 5.02 8.35 -12.71
C ILE A 20 6.36 9.07 -12.92
N LYS A 21 6.63 10.13 -12.14
CA LYS A 21 7.89 10.88 -12.24
C LYS A 21 9.08 10.08 -11.75
N THR A 22 8.97 9.34 -10.65
CA THR A 22 10.04 8.46 -10.17
C THR A 22 10.31 7.34 -11.17
N ASN A 23 9.29 6.79 -11.82
CA ASN A 23 9.46 5.84 -12.92
C ASN A 23 10.25 6.42 -14.11
N VAL A 24 9.92 7.65 -14.54
CA VAL A 24 10.68 8.34 -15.60
C VAL A 24 12.14 8.53 -15.17
N PHE A 25 12.36 9.01 -13.94
CA PHE A 25 13.69 9.21 -13.40
C PHE A 25 14.51 7.91 -13.35
N LEU A 26 13.90 6.80 -12.91
CA LEU A 26 14.52 5.47 -12.95
C LEU A 26 14.94 5.10 -14.38
N GLY A 27 14.07 5.35 -15.36
CA GLY A 27 14.38 5.13 -16.78
C GLY A 27 15.57 5.93 -17.28
N GLU A 28 15.80 7.13 -16.74
CA GLU A 28 16.97 7.94 -17.06
C GLU A 28 18.25 7.38 -16.44
N ILE A 29 18.25 7.10 -15.14
CA ILE A 29 19.46 6.66 -14.42
C ILE A 29 19.88 5.23 -14.77
N CYS A 30 18.93 4.37 -15.16
CA CYS A 30 19.19 2.99 -15.58
C CYS A 30 19.30 2.82 -17.11
N ASN A 31 19.27 3.92 -17.89
CA ASN A 31 19.27 3.87 -19.36
C ASN A 31 18.16 2.96 -19.95
N ALA A 32 16.97 2.99 -19.32
CA ALA A 32 15.82 2.14 -19.63
C ALA A 32 14.59 2.93 -20.13
N ARG A 33 14.81 4.13 -20.70
CA ARG A 33 13.76 5.06 -21.16
C ARG A 33 12.75 4.45 -22.14
N GLY A 34 13.13 3.40 -22.87
CA GLY A 34 12.23 2.70 -23.80
C GLY A 34 11.05 2.01 -23.11
N ILE A 35 11.20 1.64 -21.82
CA ILE A 35 10.17 0.92 -21.05
C ILE A 35 9.77 1.64 -19.76
N LEU A 36 10.64 2.48 -19.20
CA LEU A 36 10.39 3.29 -18.01
C LEU A 36 10.23 4.76 -18.40
N ASN A 37 9.02 5.13 -18.84
CA ASN A 37 8.69 6.50 -19.23
C ASN A 37 7.25 6.87 -18.84
N ALA A 38 6.85 8.11 -19.08
CA ALA A 38 5.53 8.62 -18.72
C ALA A 38 4.38 7.97 -19.53
N GLY A 39 4.69 7.33 -20.66
CA GLY A 39 3.74 6.59 -21.49
C GLY A 39 3.58 5.11 -21.09
N SER A 40 4.35 4.61 -20.12
CA SER A 40 4.31 3.20 -19.68
C SER A 40 3.15 2.88 -18.73
N TYR A 41 2.05 3.64 -18.82
CA TYR A 41 0.88 3.51 -17.98
C TYR A 41 -0.37 3.30 -18.83
N TYR A 42 -1.19 2.37 -18.39
CA TYR A 42 -2.34 1.85 -19.10
C TYR A 42 -3.60 2.08 -18.28
N PHE A 43 -4.70 2.04 -19.00
CA PHE A 43 -6.02 2.31 -18.45
C PHE A 43 -7.01 1.32 -19.05
N SER A 44 -7.89 0.77 -18.23
CA SER A 44 -8.93 -0.18 -18.65
C SER A 44 -10.25 0.18 -17.99
N VAL A 45 -11.34 0.19 -18.76
CA VAL A 45 -12.70 0.50 -18.28
C VAL A 45 -13.52 -0.78 -18.29
N TYR A 46 -14.32 -0.97 -17.25
CA TYR A 46 -15.24 -2.08 -17.10
C TYR A 46 -16.66 -1.54 -16.90
N GLY A 47 -17.59 -1.99 -17.75
CA GLY A 47 -18.95 -1.45 -17.80
C GLY A 47 -19.02 -0.10 -18.52
N THR A 48 -20.09 0.65 -18.27
CA THR A 48 -20.31 1.98 -18.86
C THR A 48 -20.37 3.02 -17.73
N PRO A 49 -19.56 4.10 -17.78
CA PRO A 49 -19.61 5.16 -16.78
C PRO A 49 -21.04 5.62 -16.51
N SER A 50 -21.42 5.60 -15.23
CA SER A 50 -22.80 5.84 -14.80
C SER A 50 -22.84 6.39 -13.38
N GLU A 51 -23.80 7.27 -13.11
CA GLU A 51 -24.11 7.74 -11.75
C GLU A 51 -24.98 6.74 -10.97
N LYS A 52 -25.49 5.69 -11.62
CA LYS A 52 -26.46 4.76 -11.03
C LYS A 52 -26.03 3.31 -11.11
N GLU A 53 -25.51 2.91 -12.26
CA GLU A 53 -25.06 1.54 -12.55
C GLU A 53 -23.61 1.33 -12.11
N PRO A 54 -23.22 0.10 -11.76
CA PRO A 54 -21.85 -0.21 -11.41
C PRO A 54 -20.92 -0.03 -12.63
N TRP A 55 -19.79 0.62 -12.42
CA TRP A 55 -18.70 0.66 -13.38
C TRP A 55 -17.37 0.78 -12.65
N ALA A 56 -16.29 0.42 -13.34
CA ALA A 56 -14.96 0.41 -12.77
C ALA A 56 -13.93 0.85 -13.81
N PHE A 57 -12.77 1.26 -13.31
CA PHE A 57 -11.59 1.35 -14.16
C PHE A 57 -10.34 0.99 -13.38
N THR A 58 -9.32 0.53 -14.09
CA THR A 58 -7.99 0.28 -13.54
C THR A 58 -6.99 1.20 -14.20
N PHE A 59 -6.11 1.81 -13.40
CA PHE A 59 -4.94 2.54 -13.86
C PHE A 59 -3.69 1.84 -13.36
N PHE A 60 -2.80 1.45 -14.27
CA PHE A 60 -1.66 0.60 -13.91
C PHE A 60 -0.44 0.83 -14.79
N GLY A 61 0.73 0.46 -14.29
CA GLY A 61 2.02 0.57 -14.94
C GLY A 61 3.13 0.13 -13.99
N HIS A 62 4.38 0.41 -14.33
CA HIS A 62 5.49 0.12 -13.42
C HIS A 62 5.29 0.87 -12.09
N HIS A 63 5.37 0.14 -10.97
CA HIS A 63 5.17 0.66 -9.62
C HIS A 63 3.80 1.32 -9.35
N THR A 64 2.76 1.02 -10.12
CA THR A 64 1.41 1.53 -9.85
C THR A 64 0.35 0.56 -10.34
N CYS A 65 -0.62 0.23 -9.49
CA CYS A 65 -1.84 -0.45 -9.89
C CYS A 65 -2.99 0.01 -8.98
N LEU A 66 -4.00 0.65 -9.56
CA LEU A 66 -5.13 1.22 -8.83
C LEU A 66 -6.42 0.68 -9.43
N ASN A 67 -7.26 0.05 -8.62
CA ASN A 67 -8.55 -0.49 -9.05
C ASN A 67 -9.69 0.33 -8.46
N PHE A 68 -10.36 1.10 -9.32
CA PHE A 68 -11.47 1.98 -8.96
C PHE A 68 -12.80 1.30 -9.24
N PHE A 69 -13.72 1.34 -8.28
CA PHE A 69 -15.09 0.87 -8.46
C PHE A 69 -16.07 1.95 -8.01
N PHE A 70 -17.12 2.15 -8.79
CA PHE A 70 -18.18 3.13 -8.53
C PHE A 70 -19.54 2.46 -8.60
N LEU A 71 -20.39 2.75 -7.62
CA LEU A 71 -21.79 2.36 -7.62
C LEU A 71 -22.61 3.42 -6.88
N ARG A 72 -23.46 4.14 -7.63
CA ARG A 72 -24.24 5.26 -7.08
C ARG A 72 -23.31 6.28 -6.41
N SER A 73 -23.54 6.57 -5.13
CA SER A 73 -22.70 7.46 -4.31
C SER A 73 -21.53 6.75 -3.62
N GLN A 74 -21.31 5.46 -3.89
CA GLN A 74 -20.24 4.68 -3.29
C GLN A 74 -19.05 4.55 -4.25
N MET A 75 -17.86 4.58 -3.67
CA MET A 75 -16.60 4.46 -4.38
C MET A 75 -15.60 3.66 -3.55
N SER A 76 -14.83 2.80 -4.19
CA SER A 76 -13.66 2.18 -3.60
C SER A 76 -12.45 2.30 -4.53
N ILE A 77 -11.26 2.38 -3.94
CA ILE A 77 -9.98 2.17 -4.61
C ILE A 77 -9.34 1.00 -3.87
N SER A 78 -9.56 -0.23 -4.33
CA SER A 78 -9.03 -1.43 -3.69
C SER A 78 -9.23 -2.66 -4.59
N PRO A 79 -8.22 -3.54 -4.73
CA PRO A 79 -6.89 -3.42 -4.16
C PRO A 79 -6.08 -2.34 -4.89
N PHE A 80 -5.05 -1.80 -4.23
CA PHE A 80 -4.08 -0.93 -4.90
C PHE A 80 -2.65 -1.22 -4.47
N PHE A 81 -1.73 -0.88 -5.36
CA PHE A 81 -0.29 -1.01 -5.21
C PHE A 81 0.39 0.29 -5.66
N ILE A 82 1.30 0.80 -4.84
CA ILE A 82 2.19 1.92 -5.17
C ILE A 82 3.59 1.54 -4.75
N GLY A 83 4.53 1.63 -5.68
CA GLY A 83 5.94 1.40 -5.43
C GLY A 83 6.82 2.56 -5.86
N ALA A 84 8.10 2.43 -5.56
CA ALA A 84 9.13 3.36 -6.00
C ALA A 84 10.51 2.71 -5.98
N GLU A 85 11.31 2.99 -7.01
CA GLU A 85 12.74 2.67 -7.08
C GLU A 85 13.39 3.74 -7.97
N PRO A 86 14.23 4.65 -7.48
CA PRO A 86 14.28 5.09 -6.09
C PRO A 86 12.98 5.81 -5.65
N ASN A 87 12.76 5.91 -4.33
CA ASN A 87 11.64 6.65 -3.73
C ASN A 87 11.83 8.18 -3.68
N VAL A 88 13.04 8.67 -3.97
CA VAL A 88 13.38 10.10 -4.00
C VAL A 88 14.07 10.46 -5.33
N ILE A 89 13.64 11.56 -5.94
CA ILE A 89 14.34 12.19 -7.06
C ILE A 89 15.31 13.23 -6.50
N ASP A 90 16.62 13.02 -6.66
CA ASP A 90 17.67 13.85 -6.06
C ASP A 90 18.30 14.88 -7.03
N SER A 91 17.92 14.81 -8.31
CA SER A 91 18.52 15.58 -9.40
C SER A 91 17.51 15.89 -10.51
N GLY A 92 17.90 16.74 -11.45
CA GLY A 92 17.06 17.12 -12.59
C GLY A 92 15.85 17.99 -12.24
N TYR A 93 14.91 18.09 -13.19
CA TYR A 93 13.77 19.01 -13.13
C TYR A 93 12.76 18.68 -12.01
N HIS A 94 12.63 17.40 -11.65
CA HIS A 94 11.70 16.93 -10.62
C HIS A 94 12.37 16.66 -9.26
N LYS A 95 13.58 17.20 -9.05
CA LYS A 95 14.31 17.10 -7.78
C LYS A 95 13.43 17.47 -6.58
N GLY A 96 13.50 16.66 -5.54
CA GLY A 96 12.72 16.82 -4.32
C GLY A 96 11.38 16.07 -4.31
N THR A 97 11.00 15.43 -5.42
CA THR A 97 9.85 14.50 -5.41
C THR A 97 10.17 13.31 -4.52
N LYS A 98 9.27 13.02 -3.56
CA LYS A 98 9.34 11.89 -2.64
C LYS A 98 8.01 11.14 -2.65
N ILE A 99 8.05 9.83 -2.62
CA ILE A 99 6.86 8.97 -2.52
C ILE A 99 7.12 7.81 -1.55
N CYS A 100 6.07 7.29 -0.94
CA CYS A 100 6.11 6.20 0.05
C CYS A 100 6.93 6.49 1.33
N VAL A 101 7.38 7.74 1.54
CA VAL A 101 8.16 8.16 2.72
C VAL A 101 7.27 8.23 3.96
N ASP A 102 6.06 8.77 3.84
CA ASP A 102 5.13 8.85 4.97
C ASP A 102 4.72 7.44 5.47
N GLU A 103 4.52 6.48 4.56
CA GLU A 103 4.24 5.09 4.92
C GLU A 103 5.43 4.45 5.67
N GLU A 104 6.66 4.75 5.26
CA GLU A 104 7.88 4.29 5.94
C GLU A 104 7.98 4.89 7.35
N GLU A 105 7.92 6.22 7.45
CA GLU A 105 8.12 6.97 8.69
C GLU A 105 7.05 6.64 9.74
N ARG A 106 5.78 6.51 9.32
CA ARG A 106 4.67 6.19 10.24
C ARG A 106 4.76 4.76 10.76
N GLY A 107 5.12 3.80 9.90
CA GLY A 107 5.33 2.42 10.32
C GLY A 107 6.46 2.29 11.32
N LEU A 108 7.61 2.93 11.03
CA LEU A 108 8.76 2.94 11.91
C LEU A 108 8.46 3.64 13.24
N SER A 109 7.73 4.75 13.22
CA SER A 109 7.33 5.49 14.42
C SER A 109 6.50 4.62 15.37
N LEU A 110 5.52 3.87 14.83
CA LEU A 110 4.74 2.95 15.64
C LEU A 110 5.64 1.87 16.25
N MET A 111 6.45 1.17 15.44
CA MET A 111 7.33 0.11 15.94
C MET A 111 8.30 0.60 17.03
N GLN A 112 8.89 1.78 16.86
CA GLN A 112 9.81 2.37 17.83
C GLN A 112 9.11 2.88 19.11
N SER A 113 7.81 3.20 19.04
CA SER A 113 7.02 3.64 20.20
C SER A 113 6.56 2.49 21.11
N LEU A 114 6.57 1.25 20.62
CA LEU A 114 6.15 0.07 21.37
C LEU A 114 7.13 -0.24 22.52
N SER A 115 6.60 -0.78 23.62
CA SER A 115 7.45 -1.32 24.69
C SER A 115 8.29 -2.51 24.18
N PRO A 116 9.42 -2.86 24.82
CA PRO A 116 10.24 -4.00 24.39
C PRO A 116 9.46 -5.33 24.30
N GLU A 117 8.45 -5.51 25.15
CA GLU A 117 7.55 -6.67 25.10
C GLU A 117 6.68 -6.65 23.82
N LEU A 118 6.04 -5.51 23.54
CA LEU A 118 5.19 -5.37 22.35
C LEU A 118 6.00 -5.36 21.06
N GLN A 119 7.23 -4.83 21.06
CA GLN A 119 8.18 -4.95 19.95
C GLN A 119 8.48 -6.42 19.65
N GLY A 120 8.74 -7.22 20.70
CA GLY A 120 8.97 -8.67 20.56
C GLY A 120 7.76 -9.43 20.02
N LYS A 121 6.54 -9.00 20.35
CA LYS A 121 5.31 -9.56 19.79
C LYS A 121 5.10 -9.13 18.33
N ALA A 122 5.33 -7.86 18.02
CA ALA A 122 5.17 -7.30 16.68
C ALA A 122 6.19 -7.89 15.69
N GLN A 123 7.45 -8.02 16.10
CA GLN A 123 8.54 -8.54 15.28
C GLN A 123 8.46 -10.06 15.12
N ILE A 124 7.73 -10.51 14.11
CA ILE A 124 7.54 -11.94 13.82
C ILE A 124 8.80 -12.62 13.27
N TYR A 125 9.68 -11.85 12.62
CA TYR A 125 10.98 -12.30 12.14
C TYR A 125 12.03 -11.19 12.25
N LYS A 126 13.28 -11.56 12.56
CA LYS A 126 14.34 -10.57 12.81
C LYS A 126 15.03 -10.11 11.54
N GLU A 127 15.13 -10.98 10.56
CA GLU A 127 15.78 -10.71 9.28
C GLU A 127 14.75 -10.63 8.14
N LEU A 128 15.03 -9.85 7.10
CA LEU A 128 14.15 -9.74 5.91
C LEU A 128 14.13 -11.02 5.06
N GLN A 129 15.06 -11.94 5.31
CA GLN A 129 15.13 -13.31 4.79
C GLN A 129 15.52 -14.24 5.94
N ASP A 130 14.71 -14.26 7.00
CA ASP A 130 14.99 -15.03 8.21
C ASP A 130 14.94 -16.56 7.94
N PRO A 131 15.92 -17.36 8.41
CA PRO A 131 15.91 -18.80 8.23
C PRO A 131 14.68 -19.52 8.80
N ALA A 132 13.96 -18.90 9.74
CA ALA A 132 12.73 -19.42 10.31
C ALA A 132 11.48 -19.10 9.47
N MET A 133 11.59 -18.25 8.44
CA MET A 133 10.46 -17.98 7.54
C MET A 133 10.11 -19.20 6.71
N PRO A 134 8.83 -19.60 6.65
CA PRO A 134 8.39 -20.62 5.73
C PRO A 134 8.39 -20.07 4.29
N ALA A 135 8.46 -20.97 3.30
CA ALA A 135 8.71 -20.61 1.90
C ALA A 135 7.66 -19.65 1.32
N GLU A 136 6.42 -19.69 1.80
CA GLU A 136 5.31 -18.84 1.37
C GLU A 136 5.38 -17.38 1.88
N ARG A 137 6.36 -17.06 2.74
CA ARG A 137 6.66 -15.69 3.20
C ARG A 137 7.59 -14.92 2.29
N TRP A 138 8.11 -15.58 1.25
CA TRP A 138 9.01 -14.93 0.31
C TRP A 138 8.62 -15.27 -1.13
N ASN A 139 8.51 -14.23 -1.95
CA ASN A 139 8.29 -14.33 -3.39
C ASN A 139 9.36 -13.51 -4.14
N LEU A 140 9.79 -13.98 -5.30
CA LEU A 140 10.82 -13.27 -6.07
C LEU A 140 10.36 -11.86 -6.53
N ALA A 141 9.09 -11.72 -6.91
CA ALA A 141 8.51 -10.46 -7.40
C ALA A 141 7.94 -9.60 -6.27
N ASP A 142 7.20 -10.23 -5.35
CA ASP A 142 6.45 -9.55 -4.28
C ASP A 142 7.19 -9.53 -2.91
N GLN A 143 8.35 -10.17 -2.81
CA GLN A 143 9.15 -10.32 -1.59
C GLN A 143 8.31 -10.78 -0.39
N ARG A 144 8.13 -9.95 0.64
CA ARG A 144 7.40 -10.36 1.85
C ARG A 144 5.91 -10.04 1.80
N HIS A 145 5.43 -9.36 0.75
CA HIS A 145 4.00 -9.06 0.59
C HIS A 145 3.17 -10.34 0.48
N LEU A 146 2.09 -10.41 1.25
CA LEU A 146 1.17 -11.54 1.23
C LEU A 146 -0.09 -11.24 0.41
N GLY A 147 -0.44 -9.95 0.25
CA GLY A 147 -1.52 -9.43 -0.58
C GLY A 147 -1.06 -9.04 -2.00
N GLY A 148 0.10 -9.52 -2.43
CA GLY A 148 0.71 -9.28 -3.74
C GLY A 148 -0.10 -9.76 -4.95
N ALA A 149 0.57 -9.80 -6.10
CA ALA A 149 -0.01 -10.27 -7.34
C ALA A 149 -0.38 -11.76 -7.23
N PHE A 150 -1.53 -12.14 -7.82
CA PHE A 150 -2.04 -13.52 -7.80
C PHE A 150 -2.38 -14.08 -6.40
N GLN A 151 -2.51 -13.22 -5.38
CA GLN A 151 -2.86 -13.60 -4.00
C GLN A 151 -4.33 -13.30 -3.65
N ASP A 152 -5.22 -13.26 -4.65
CA ASP A 152 -6.64 -12.97 -4.43
C ASP A 152 -7.30 -14.02 -3.53
N ASN A 153 -8.04 -13.54 -2.53
CA ASN A 153 -8.69 -14.36 -1.50
C ASN A 153 -7.72 -15.21 -0.65
N ARG A 154 -6.42 -14.87 -0.63
CA ARG A 154 -5.47 -15.52 0.29
C ARG A 154 -5.94 -15.33 1.72
N ILE A 155 -5.98 -16.43 2.48
CA ILE A 155 -6.20 -16.38 3.92
C ILE A 155 -4.87 -16.06 4.57
N ILE A 156 -4.76 -14.86 5.15
CA ILE A 156 -3.57 -14.39 5.85
C ILE A 156 -3.87 -14.43 7.36
N PRO A 157 -3.12 -15.21 8.16
CA PRO A 157 -3.28 -15.20 9.61
C PRO A 157 -3.03 -13.81 10.21
N TYR A 158 -3.79 -13.47 11.25
CA TYR A 158 -3.47 -12.31 12.08
C TYR A 158 -2.21 -12.59 12.89
N GLU A 159 -1.29 -11.64 12.90
CA GLU A 159 0.04 -11.80 13.48
C GLU A 159 0.49 -10.50 14.13
N GLY A 160 1.43 -10.60 15.06
CA GLY A 160 1.99 -9.44 15.74
C GLY A 160 1.15 -9.03 16.95
N VAL A 161 1.15 -7.73 17.22
CA VAL A 161 0.44 -7.13 18.36
C VAL A 161 -0.93 -6.61 17.92
N VAL A 162 -1.97 -6.90 18.70
CA VAL A 162 -3.31 -6.35 18.50
C VAL A 162 -3.42 -4.97 19.15
N ALA A 163 -4.13 -4.03 18.51
CA ALA A 163 -4.20 -2.65 18.99
C ALA A 163 -4.86 -2.51 20.38
N SER A 164 -5.66 -3.49 20.83
CA SER A 164 -6.20 -3.50 22.19
C SER A 164 -5.14 -3.70 23.28
N GLU A 165 -3.94 -4.17 22.93
CA GLU A 165 -2.77 -4.24 23.82
C GLU A 165 -1.93 -2.95 23.80
N MET A 166 -2.19 -2.04 22.86
CA MET A 166 -1.50 -0.76 22.72
C MET A 166 -2.16 0.31 23.58
N ASP A 167 -1.38 1.32 24.00
CA ASP A 167 -1.92 2.53 24.60
C ASP A 167 -2.61 3.45 23.56
N GLU A 168 -3.28 4.51 24.03
CA GLU A 168 -4.03 5.42 23.17
C GLU A 168 -3.16 6.14 22.12
N GLU A 169 -1.90 6.45 22.45
CA GLU A 169 -0.98 7.12 21.55
C GLU A 169 -0.55 6.18 20.42
N GLN A 170 -0.19 4.94 20.77
CA GLN A 170 0.15 3.88 19.83
C GLN A 170 -1.04 3.49 18.93
N GLN A 171 -2.26 3.42 19.49
CA GLN A 171 -3.48 3.21 18.71
C GLN A 171 -3.69 4.34 17.70
N GLN A 172 -3.42 5.58 18.08
CA GLN A 172 -3.50 6.72 17.17
C GLN A 172 -2.41 6.68 16.10
N LEU A 173 -1.18 6.26 16.43
CA LEU A 173 -0.10 6.01 15.46
C LEU A 173 -0.49 4.92 14.45
N LEU A 174 -1.10 3.83 14.90
CA LEU A 174 -1.64 2.78 14.03
C LEU A 174 -2.71 3.33 13.08
N MET A 175 -3.65 4.12 13.61
CA MET A 175 -4.67 4.76 12.77
C MET A 175 -4.08 5.77 11.78
N ASN A 176 -2.97 6.42 12.11
CA ASN A 176 -2.25 7.30 11.19
C ASN A 176 -1.61 6.52 10.03
N ILE A 177 -1.15 5.28 10.25
CA ILE A 177 -0.70 4.40 9.17
C ILE A 177 -1.87 4.12 8.22
N VAL A 178 -3.01 3.65 8.75
CA VAL A 178 -4.20 3.37 7.94
C VAL A 178 -4.63 4.61 7.15
N ASP A 179 -4.63 5.78 7.78
CA ASP A 179 -4.98 7.04 7.15
C ASP A 179 -4.03 7.47 6.02
N CYS A 180 -2.74 7.15 6.15
CA CYS A 180 -1.75 7.40 5.11
C CYS A 180 -2.02 6.56 3.85
N PHE A 181 -2.34 5.28 4.00
CA PHE A 181 -2.74 4.45 2.85
C PHE A 181 -4.05 4.95 2.21
N LEU A 182 -5.02 5.37 3.02
CA LEU A 182 -6.32 5.84 2.54
C LEU A 182 -6.28 7.26 1.95
N GLU A 183 -5.12 7.94 1.96
CA GLU A 183 -5.04 9.32 1.48
C GLU A 183 -5.40 9.47 0.00
N LEU A 184 -5.30 8.40 -0.80
CA LEU A 184 -5.70 8.38 -2.20
C LEU A 184 -7.17 8.74 -2.40
N LEU A 185 -8.01 8.43 -1.40
CA LEU A 185 -9.46 8.53 -1.49
C LEU A 185 -9.94 9.98 -1.32
N PRO A 186 -10.98 10.40 -2.06
CA PRO A 186 -11.66 11.67 -1.82
C PRO A 186 -12.13 11.82 -0.36
N PRO A 187 -12.19 13.04 0.21
CA PRO A 187 -12.36 13.26 1.65
C PRO A 187 -13.55 12.54 2.31
N SER A 188 -14.71 12.50 1.64
CA SER A 188 -15.90 11.81 2.17
C SER A 188 -15.73 10.29 2.20
N VAL A 189 -15.12 9.71 1.15
CA VAL A 189 -14.82 8.28 1.03
C VAL A 189 -13.77 7.88 2.06
N ARG A 190 -12.69 8.67 2.18
CA ARG A 190 -11.63 8.49 3.20
C ARG A 190 -12.21 8.49 4.61
N LYS A 191 -13.06 9.47 4.95
CA LYS A 191 -13.73 9.55 6.26
C LYS A 191 -14.57 8.31 6.56
N ALA A 192 -15.35 7.83 5.60
CA ALA A 192 -16.15 6.61 5.78
C ALA A 192 -15.28 5.37 6.03
N ARG A 193 -14.20 5.21 5.25
CA ARG A 193 -13.25 4.10 5.39
C ARG A 193 -12.48 4.15 6.71
N LEU A 194 -12.05 5.33 7.16
CA LEU A 194 -11.45 5.50 8.49
C LEU A 194 -12.42 5.17 9.61
N SER A 195 -13.69 5.56 9.48
CA SER A 195 -14.70 5.21 10.48
C SER A 195 -14.88 3.70 10.59
N GLN A 196 -14.87 2.98 9.46
CA GLN A 196 -14.90 1.51 9.43
C GLN A 196 -13.66 0.91 10.09
N ALA A 197 -12.46 1.41 9.78
CA ALA A 197 -11.24 0.95 10.43
C ALA A 197 -11.27 1.17 11.96
N ARG A 198 -11.76 2.34 12.43
CA ARG A 198 -11.88 2.62 13.88
C ARG A 198 -12.85 1.69 14.59
N MET A 199 -13.96 1.31 13.95
CA MET A 199 -14.91 0.34 14.54
C MET A 199 -14.28 -1.03 14.79
N HIS A 200 -13.23 -1.39 14.04
CA HIS A 200 -12.49 -2.65 14.18
C HIS A 200 -11.09 -2.45 14.78
N LEU A 201 -10.81 -1.31 15.40
CA LEU A 201 -9.48 -1.00 15.94
C LEU A 201 -9.03 -2.06 16.96
N GLY A 202 -9.91 -2.49 17.86
CA GLY A 202 -9.61 -3.53 18.85
C GLY A 202 -9.30 -4.92 18.25
N GLU A 203 -9.56 -5.14 16.96
CA GLU A 203 -9.25 -6.36 16.20
C GLU A 203 -8.22 -6.08 15.10
N THR A 204 -7.49 -4.97 15.19
CA THR A 204 -6.47 -4.59 14.21
C THR A 204 -5.09 -4.96 14.73
N TYR A 205 -4.36 -5.72 13.93
CA TYR A 205 -3.04 -6.25 14.23
C TYR A 205 -1.95 -5.47 13.49
N PHE A 206 -0.80 -5.32 14.15
CA PHE A 206 0.42 -4.79 13.59
C PHE A 206 1.54 -5.82 13.71
N SER A 207 2.11 -6.23 12.57
CA SER A 207 3.25 -7.15 12.50
C SER A 207 4.43 -6.54 11.76
N TRP A 208 5.64 -6.96 12.12
CA TRP A 208 6.91 -6.40 11.66
C TRP A 208 7.92 -7.50 11.30
N ILE A 209 8.74 -7.23 10.30
CA ILE A 209 9.87 -8.08 9.90
C ILE A 209 11.10 -7.19 9.68
N GLY A 210 12.25 -7.62 10.20
CA GLY A 210 13.51 -6.90 10.01
C GLY A 210 13.89 -6.00 11.19
N GLY A 211 14.94 -5.19 10.98
CA GLY A 211 15.38 -4.19 11.95
C GLY A 211 14.39 -3.04 12.09
N TYR A 212 14.62 -2.17 13.06
CA TYR A 212 13.76 -1.01 13.36
C TYR A 212 14.58 0.20 13.86
N GLY A 213 15.86 0.26 13.52
CA GLY A 213 16.66 1.48 13.57
C GLY A 213 16.40 2.38 12.35
N ASP A 214 16.81 3.64 12.44
CA ASP A 214 16.49 4.68 11.44
C ASP A 214 17.00 4.36 10.02
N THR A 215 18.05 3.54 9.92
CA THR A 215 18.66 3.11 8.66
C THR A 215 18.26 1.70 8.22
N ASP A 216 17.51 0.98 9.04
CA ASP A 216 17.16 -0.41 8.78
C ASP A 216 16.11 -0.51 7.67
N SER A 217 16.20 -1.59 6.90
CA SER A 217 15.13 -2.01 6.00
C SER A 217 14.22 -3.00 6.74
N PHE A 218 12.94 -2.93 6.42
CA PHE A 218 11.89 -3.63 7.14
C PHE A 218 10.66 -3.85 6.25
N TYR A 219 9.82 -4.76 6.72
CA TYR A 219 8.43 -4.94 6.28
C TYR A 219 7.51 -4.72 7.48
N TYR A 220 6.33 -4.17 7.24
CA TYR A 220 5.24 -4.22 8.21
C TYR A 220 3.90 -4.50 7.55
N ARG A 221 2.96 -4.98 8.38
CA ARG A 221 1.56 -5.17 7.99
C ARG A 221 0.63 -4.68 9.07
N VAL A 222 -0.38 -3.91 8.67
CA VAL A 222 -1.58 -3.60 9.45
C VAL A 222 -2.75 -4.41 8.89
N GLN A 223 -3.36 -5.25 9.71
CA GLN A 223 -4.41 -6.16 9.28
C GLN A 223 -5.60 -6.17 10.24
N SER A 224 -6.81 -6.05 9.72
CA SER A 224 -8.08 -6.15 10.44
C SER A 224 -9.14 -6.80 9.56
N PRO A 225 -10.37 -7.00 10.06
CA PRO A 225 -11.50 -7.44 9.21
C PRO A 225 -11.80 -6.51 8.02
N VAL A 226 -11.31 -5.27 8.00
CA VAL A 226 -11.64 -4.28 6.96
C VAL A 226 -10.45 -3.57 6.33
N VAL A 227 -9.22 -3.84 6.80
CA VAL A 227 -7.97 -3.25 6.30
C VAL A 227 -6.91 -4.33 6.16
N LEU A 228 -6.21 -4.36 5.03
CA LEU A 228 -4.92 -5.03 4.87
C LEU A 228 -3.97 -4.03 4.22
N ALA A 229 -3.05 -3.47 4.98
CA ALA A 229 -2.03 -2.54 4.49
C ALA A 229 -0.65 -3.15 4.72
N GLU A 230 0.14 -3.28 3.66
CA GLU A 230 1.49 -3.83 3.71
C GLU A 230 2.48 -2.81 3.17
N PHE A 231 3.65 -2.77 3.79
CA PHE A 231 4.81 -1.98 3.38
C PHE A 231 6.02 -2.88 3.38
N ASP A 232 6.85 -2.80 2.33
CA ASP A 232 8.07 -3.58 2.23
C ASP A 232 9.19 -2.80 1.55
N HIS A 233 10.39 -2.90 2.10
CA HIS A 233 11.62 -2.51 1.44
C HIS A 233 12.12 -3.65 0.56
N HIS A 234 12.29 -3.41 -0.73
CA HIS A 234 12.68 -4.43 -1.70
C HIS A 234 14.17 -4.39 -2.05
N SER A 235 14.70 -5.54 -2.46
CA SER A 235 15.95 -5.61 -3.23
C SER A 235 15.75 -5.06 -4.63
N GLY A 236 16.81 -4.51 -5.21
CA GLY A 236 16.77 -3.84 -6.50
C GLY A 236 16.37 -4.77 -7.64
N VAL A 237 15.59 -4.23 -8.57
CA VAL A 237 15.23 -4.88 -9.85
C VAL A 237 15.91 -4.14 -11.00
N PHE A 238 15.81 -2.82 -11.01
CA PHE A 238 16.55 -1.97 -11.95
C PHE A 238 17.85 -1.43 -11.35
N LEU A 239 17.89 -1.25 -10.03
CA LEU A 239 19.11 -0.93 -9.30
C LEU A 239 19.84 -2.23 -8.90
N ASN A 240 21.15 -2.14 -8.72
CA ASN A 240 22.01 -3.32 -8.56
C ASN A 240 22.13 -3.85 -7.12
N ASN A 241 21.33 -3.34 -6.17
CA ASN A 241 21.38 -3.81 -4.78
C ASN A 241 20.71 -5.17 -4.64
N LYS A 242 21.48 -6.15 -4.18
CA LYS A 242 20.98 -7.51 -3.90
C LYS A 242 20.11 -7.57 -2.65
N GLU A 243 20.47 -6.78 -1.64
CA GLU A 243 19.73 -6.72 -0.38
C GLU A 243 18.67 -5.61 -0.41
N PRO A 244 17.57 -5.78 0.33
CA PRO A 244 16.61 -4.72 0.57
C PRO A 244 17.22 -3.39 1.01
N LYS A 245 16.69 -2.29 0.47
CA LYS A 245 17.11 -0.93 0.81
C LYS A 245 15.94 0.04 0.91
N LYS A 246 16.12 1.08 1.71
CA LYS A 246 15.15 2.17 1.96
C LYS A 246 14.70 2.95 0.73
N TYR A 247 15.42 2.82 -0.38
CA TYR A 247 15.07 3.50 -1.63
C TYR A 247 14.21 2.68 -2.58
N HIS A 248 13.98 1.39 -2.31
CA HIS A 248 13.06 0.57 -3.09
C HIS A 248 11.91 0.14 -2.20
N ILE A 249 10.74 0.76 -2.38
CA ILE A 249 9.59 0.57 -1.50
C ILE A 249 8.42 0.07 -2.31
N HIS A 250 7.73 -0.95 -1.80
CA HIS A 250 6.47 -1.45 -2.31
C HIS A 250 5.41 -1.35 -1.21
N THR A 251 4.25 -0.78 -1.55
CA THR A 251 3.08 -0.68 -0.65
C THR A 251 1.87 -1.32 -1.29
N ILE A 252 1.08 -2.04 -0.50
CA ILE A 252 -0.16 -2.70 -0.94
C ILE A 252 -1.27 -2.37 0.04
N PHE A 253 -2.45 -2.12 -0.51
CA PHE A 253 -3.68 -2.03 0.27
C PHE A 253 -4.76 -2.92 -0.34
N ARG A 254 -5.36 -3.78 0.48
CA ARG A 254 -6.55 -4.56 0.14
C ARG A 254 -7.68 -4.27 1.12
N THR A 255 -8.90 -4.56 0.68
CA THR A 255 -10.08 -4.56 1.53
C THR A 255 -10.54 -6.00 1.76
N PRO A 256 -10.24 -6.60 2.93
CA PRO A 256 -10.60 -7.98 3.25
C PRO A 256 -12.09 -8.29 3.14
N ASN A 257 -12.40 -9.60 3.25
CA ASN A 257 -13.77 -10.12 3.30
C ASN A 257 -14.62 -9.76 2.06
N GLY A 258 -14.07 -10.00 0.87
CA GLY A 258 -14.81 -9.88 -0.40
C GLY A 258 -15.00 -8.46 -0.93
N ASN A 259 -14.35 -7.46 -0.33
CA ASN A 259 -14.56 -6.06 -0.66
C ASN A 259 -13.55 -5.49 -1.69
N ASP A 260 -12.49 -6.24 -2.01
CA ASP A 260 -11.64 -5.94 -3.17
C ASP A 260 -12.49 -5.85 -4.45
N TYR A 261 -12.15 -4.90 -5.33
CA TYR A 261 -12.85 -4.60 -6.58
C TYR A 261 -14.32 -4.18 -6.42
N GLY A 262 -14.77 -3.85 -5.20
CA GLY A 262 -16.17 -3.55 -4.92
C GLY A 262 -17.10 -4.75 -5.10
N ARG A 263 -16.56 -5.98 -5.05
CA ARG A 263 -17.28 -7.22 -5.33
C ARG A 263 -18.51 -7.40 -4.43
N GLU A 264 -18.36 -7.24 -3.12
CA GLU A 264 -19.49 -7.33 -2.18
C GLU A 264 -20.61 -6.34 -2.50
N TRP A 265 -20.27 -5.09 -2.86
CA TRP A 265 -21.28 -4.09 -3.25
C TRP A 265 -22.00 -4.47 -4.55
N LEU A 266 -21.29 -5.07 -5.49
CA LEU A 266 -21.88 -5.54 -6.74
C LEU A 266 -22.80 -6.75 -6.52
N GLU A 267 -22.44 -7.65 -5.61
CA GLU A 267 -23.28 -8.79 -5.21
C GLU A 267 -24.58 -8.27 -4.56
N LEU A 268 -24.48 -7.39 -3.55
CA LEU A 268 -25.64 -6.76 -2.90
C LEU A 268 -26.52 -5.92 -3.84
N TYR A 269 -25.96 -5.41 -4.93
CA TYR A 269 -26.70 -4.68 -5.96
C TYR A 269 -27.52 -5.62 -6.85
N ARG A 270 -26.97 -6.78 -7.21
CA ARG A 270 -27.59 -7.77 -8.10
C ARG A 270 -28.69 -8.58 -7.42
N ASP A 271 -28.60 -8.72 -6.10
CA ASP A 271 -29.60 -9.45 -5.29
C ASP A 271 -30.88 -8.63 -5.02
N LYS A 272 -30.95 -7.39 -5.54
CA LYS A 272 -32.10 -6.48 -5.41
C LYS A 272 -32.81 -6.29 -6.75
#